data_AF-A0AAW0LK11-F1
#
_entry.id   AF-A0AAW0LK11-F1
#
_cell.length_a   1.000
_cell.length_b   1.000
_cell.length_c   1.000
_cell.angle_alpha   90.00
_cell.angle_beta   90.00
_cell.angle_gamma   90.00
#
_symmetry.space_group_name_H-M   'P 1'
#
loop_
_entity.id
_entity.type
_entity.pdbx_description
1 polymer ?
#
loop_
_entity_poly.entity_id
_entity_poly.type
_entity_poly.pdbx_seq_one_letter_code
_entity_poly.pdbx_strand_id
1 'polypeptide(L)'
;MSNLTYLSWLNLSNNNLTGRIPSSTQLQSLDASSFFGNKLCGPPLTDNCNIKDVQPNTERKESKVFSGLNVDWFYVSMTLGFVVGVGLFWIPLNS
;
A
#
# COMPACT_ATOMS: atom_id res chain seq x y z
N MET A 1 2.20 18.36 1.52
CA MET A 1 3.65 18.39 1.81
C MET A 1 3.86 18.86 3.24
N SER A 2 4.21 17.96 4.16
CA SER A 2 4.64 18.33 5.50
C SER A 2 6.09 18.81 5.44
N ASN A 3 6.28 20.13 5.38
CA ASN A 3 7.60 20.75 5.49
C ASN A 3 7.85 21.07 6.96
N LEU A 4 8.60 20.19 7.65
CA LEU A 4 9.14 20.53 8.96
C LEU A 4 10.26 21.54 8.71
N THR A 5 10.10 22.76 9.21
CA THR A 5 11.01 23.88 8.97
C THR A 5 12.03 24.08 10.11
N TYR A 6 11.84 23.42 11.27
CA TYR A 6 12.68 23.56 12.46
C TYR A 6 12.94 22.24 13.21
N LEU A 7 13.21 21.15 12.50
CA LEU A 7 13.54 19.86 13.11
C LEU A 7 15.03 19.83 13.50
N SER A 8 15.32 20.06 14.77
CA SER A 8 16.70 20.01 15.31
C SER A 8 17.11 18.62 15.80
N TRP A 9 16.17 17.81 16.25
CA TRP A 9 16.45 16.47 16.77
C TRP A 9 15.25 15.57 16.53
N LEU A 10 15.51 14.39 15.95
CA LEU A 10 14.53 13.34 15.74
C LEU A 10 15.26 12.01 15.78
N ASN A 11 14.75 11.08 16.59
CA ASN A 11 15.27 9.73 16.69
C ASN A 11 14.18 8.74 16.25
N LEU A 12 14.44 8.00 15.17
CA LEU A 12 13.61 6.93 14.63
C LEU A 12 14.27 5.56 14.79
N SER A 13 15.32 5.43 15.60
CA SER A 13 16.08 4.20 15.78
C SER A 13 15.20 3.05 16.23
N ASN A 14 15.55 1.82 15.84
CA ASN A 14 14.89 0.58 16.28
C ASN A 14 13.38 0.54 16.00
N ASN A 15 12.97 1.11 14.87
CA ASN A 15 11.62 0.92 14.34
C ASN A 15 11.65 -0.08 13.17
N ASN A 16 10.48 -0.52 12.72
CA ASN A 16 10.37 -1.40 11.56
C ASN A 16 10.04 -0.60 10.28
N LEU A 17 10.65 0.58 10.12
CA LEU A 17 10.46 1.43 8.93
C LEU A 17 11.20 0.83 7.74
N THR A 18 10.63 0.96 6.55
CA THR A 18 11.16 0.40 5.30
C THR A 18 11.10 1.44 4.18
N GLY A 19 12.02 1.34 3.22
CA GLY A 19 12.00 2.16 1.99
C GLY A 19 13.00 3.31 1.98
N ARG A 20 12.80 4.25 1.04
CA ARG A 20 13.76 5.34 0.78
C ARG A 20 13.48 6.55 1.66
N ILE A 21 14.53 7.11 2.27
CA ILE A 21 14.46 8.39 2.99
C ILE A 21 14.19 9.52 1.98
N PRO A 22 13.16 10.36 2.19
CA PRO A 22 12.80 11.42 1.25
C PRO A 22 13.89 12.49 1.19
N SER A 23 14.43 12.71 -0.01
CA SER A 23 15.60 13.55 -0.22
C SER A 23 15.35 15.05 -0.03
N SER A 24 14.09 15.50 -0.02
CA SER A 24 13.72 16.92 0.00
C SER A 24 13.28 17.40 1.39
N THR A 25 13.79 16.78 2.46
CA THR A 25 13.36 17.03 3.84
C THR A 25 14.54 17.27 4.77
N GLN A 26 14.28 17.93 5.92
CA GLN A 26 15.25 18.09 7.01
C GLN A 26 15.73 16.76 7.62
N LEU A 27 15.20 15.62 7.19
CA LEU A 27 15.68 14.31 7.61
C LEU A 27 17.09 14.01 7.11
N GLN A 28 17.53 14.67 6.04
CA GLN A 28 18.90 14.53 5.53
C GLN A 28 19.96 15.19 6.42
N SER A 29 19.58 16.18 7.24
CA SER A 29 20.50 16.82 8.18
C SER A 29 20.58 16.11 9.54
N LEU A 30 19.83 15.02 9.73
CA LEU A 30 19.89 14.21 10.95
C LEU A 30 21.02 13.19 10.86
N ASP A 31 21.54 12.77 12.01
CA ASP A 31 22.55 11.71 12.07
C ASP A 31 21.99 10.36 11.61
N ALA A 32 22.85 9.55 10.97
CA ALA A 32 22.49 8.19 10.56
C ALA A 32 22.10 7.29 11.75
N SER A 33 22.58 7.59 12.96
CA SER A 33 22.22 6.89 14.20
C SER A 33 20.72 6.98 14.51
N SER A 34 20.09 8.11 14.17
CA SER A 34 18.64 8.31 14.31
C SER A 34 17.81 7.37 13.45
N PHE A 35 18.41 6.70 12.47
CA PHE A 35 17.71 5.76 11.59
C PHE A 35 18.18 4.31 11.78
N PHE A 36 19.13 4.09 12.70
CA PHE A 36 19.70 2.78 12.97
C PHE A 36 18.63 1.74 13.33
N GLY A 37 18.82 0.49 12.93
CA GLY A 37 17.88 -0.60 13.23
C GLY A 37 16.57 -0.58 12.43
N ASN A 38 16.46 0.27 11.40
CA ASN A 38 15.39 0.24 10.40
C ASN A 38 15.89 -0.35 9.08
N LYS A 39 14.97 -0.67 8.16
CA LYS A 39 15.26 -1.10 6.77
C LYS A 39 15.15 0.08 5.80
N LEU A 40 15.75 1.21 6.16
CA LEU A 40 15.73 2.44 5.39
C LEU A 40 16.98 2.52 4.49
N CYS A 41 16.85 3.22 3.36
CA CYS A 41 17.96 3.42 2.42
C CYS A 41 17.97 4.86 1.88
N GLY A 42 19.14 5.31 1.41
CA GLY A 42 19.39 6.67 0.94
C GLY A 42 19.96 7.61 2.02
N PRO A 43 20.38 8.84 1.62
CA PRO A 43 21.04 9.78 2.52
C PRO A 43 20.14 10.13 3.72
N PRO A 44 20.67 10.18 4.96
CA PRO A 44 22.09 10.19 5.35
C PRO A 44 22.75 8.81 5.55
N LEU A 45 22.06 7.70 5.28
CA LEU A 45 22.65 6.36 5.39
C LEU A 45 23.51 6.05 4.17
N THR A 46 24.60 5.32 4.39
CA THR A 46 25.49 4.81 3.32
C THR A 46 24.84 3.71 2.49
N ASP A 47 23.70 3.17 2.96
CA ASP A 47 22.91 2.17 2.26
C ASP A 47 22.23 2.80 1.04
N ASN A 48 22.89 2.67 -0.11
CA ASN A 48 22.30 3.04 -1.39
C ASN A 48 21.09 2.13 -1.64
N CYS A 49 19.90 2.72 -1.79
CA CYS A 49 18.73 1.98 -2.27
C CYS A 49 19.12 1.32 -3.59
N ASN A 50 19.34 0.02 -3.58
CA ASN A 50 19.75 -0.69 -4.77
C ASN A 50 18.60 -0.57 -5.78
N ILE A 51 18.81 0.20 -6.85
CA ILE A 51 17.82 0.40 -7.91
C ILE A 51 17.66 -0.89 -8.75
N LYS A 52 18.19 -2.04 -8.30
CA LYS A 52 17.87 -3.34 -8.90
C LYS A 52 16.58 -3.97 -8.37
N ASP A 53 15.91 -3.36 -7.39
CA ASP A 53 14.50 -3.67 -7.07
C ASP A 53 13.50 -2.80 -7.85
N VAL A 54 13.97 -2.12 -8.91
CA VAL A 54 13.12 -1.65 -10.02
C VAL A 54 13.56 -2.38 -11.31
N GLN A 55 13.72 -3.69 -11.22
CA GLN A 55 13.38 -4.58 -12.31
C GLN A 55 12.11 -5.31 -11.86
N PRO A 56 11.08 -5.46 -12.71
CA PRO A 56 9.88 -6.20 -12.33
C PRO A 56 10.30 -7.64 -12.10
N ASN A 57 10.55 -7.98 -10.84
CA ASN A 57 10.73 -9.33 -10.35
C ASN A 57 9.38 -10.05 -10.49
N THR A 58 9.14 -10.45 -11.74
CA THR A 58 8.45 -11.65 -12.14
C THR A 58 9.04 -12.79 -11.33
N GLU A 59 8.49 -13.00 -10.14
CA GLU A 59 8.37 -14.27 -9.42
C GLU A 59 7.69 -14.00 -8.08
N ARG A 60 6.46 -13.48 -8.14
CA ARG A 60 5.48 -13.98 -7.19
C ARG A 60 5.19 -15.41 -7.59
N LYS A 61 5.52 -16.37 -6.73
CA LYS A 61 4.62 -17.49 -6.49
C LYS A 61 3.33 -16.90 -5.91
N GLU A 62 2.57 -16.20 -6.74
CA GLU A 62 1.18 -15.88 -6.46
C GLU A 62 0.43 -17.14 -6.82
N SER A 63 0.05 -17.89 -5.79
CA SER A 63 -0.99 -18.89 -5.93
C SER A 63 -2.12 -18.24 -6.70
N LYS A 64 -2.38 -18.79 -7.88
CA LYS A 64 -3.34 -18.28 -8.84
C LYS A 64 -4.66 -17.95 -8.15
N VAL A 65 -5.16 -16.75 -8.49
CA VAL A 65 -6.57 -16.39 -8.59
C VAL A 65 -7.25 -16.01 -7.28
N PHE A 66 -7.01 -14.79 -6.80
CA PHE A 66 -8.12 -13.93 -6.33
C PHE A 66 -7.74 -12.43 -6.21
N SER A 67 -6.93 -11.89 -7.14
CA SER A 67 -6.77 -10.43 -7.25
C SER A 67 -7.60 -9.94 -8.44
N GLY A 68 -8.61 -9.10 -8.18
CA GLY A 68 -9.09 -8.15 -9.20
C GLY A 68 -10.54 -8.27 -9.68
N LEU A 69 -11.43 -8.90 -8.94
CA LEU A 69 -12.86 -8.60 -9.10
C LEU A 69 -13.24 -7.65 -7.97
N ASN A 70 -13.07 -6.35 -8.20
CA ASN A 70 -13.86 -5.34 -7.49
C ASN A 70 -15.32 -5.57 -7.89
N VAL A 71 -15.93 -6.60 -7.34
CA VAL A 71 -17.38 -6.78 -7.40
C VAL A 71 -17.95 -5.65 -6.58
N ASP A 72 -18.39 -4.62 -7.29
CA ASP A 72 -19.04 -3.50 -6.67
C ASP A 72 -20.24 -4.04 -5.87
N TRP A 73 -20.26 -3.80 -4.56
CA TRP A 73 -21.32 -4.32 -3.69
C TRP A 73 -22.70 -3.84 -4.17
N PHE A 74 -22.75 -2.70 -4.87
CA PHE A 74 -23.94 -2.24 -5.57
C PHE A 74 -24.37 -3.20 -6.70
N TYR A 75 -23.46 -3.78 -7.48
CA TYR A 75 -23.77 -4.75 -8.53
C TYR A 75 -24.28 -6.09 -7.98
N VAL A 76 -23.68 -6.55 -6.88
CA VAL A 76 -24.14 -7.76 -6.17
C VAL A 76 -25.56 -7.55 -5.59
N SER A 77 -25.83 -6.39 -4.99
CA SER A 77 -27.17 -6.08 -4.49
C SER A 77 -28.20 -5.87 -5.61
N MET A 78 -27.82 -5.26 -6.73
CA MET A 78 -28.68 -5.08 -7.90
C MET A 78 -29.09 -6.42 -8.52
N THR A 79 -28.14 -7.35 -8.69
CA THR A 79 -28.41 -8.68 -9.26
C THR A 79 -29.29 -9.53 -8.35
N LEU A 80 -29.00 -9.56 -7.03
CA LEU A 80 -29.84 -10.26 -6.04
C LEU A 80 -31.27 -9.69 -5.99
N GLY A 81 -31.41 -8.36 -6.00
CA GLY A 81 -32.71 -7.69 -5.99
C GLY A 81 -33.57 -8.02 -7.21
N PHE A 82 -32.95 -8.13 -8.40
CA PHE A 82 -33.66 -8.48 -9.63
C PHE A 82 -34.20 -9.92 -9.61
N VAL A 83 -33.40 -10.89 -9.14
CA VAL A 83 -33.82 -12.31 -9.05
C VAL A 83 -35.00 -12.48 -8.08
N VAL A 84 -34.92 -11.85 -6.91
CA VAL A 84 -35.98 -11.91 -5.90
C VAL A 84 -37.24 -11.18 -6.39
N GLY A 85 -37.09 -9.99 -6.96
CA GLY A 85 -38.22 -9.18 -7.44
C GLY A 85 -38.96 -9.82 -8.62
N VAL A 86 -38.24 -10.30 -9.63
CA VAL A 86 -38.84 -10.95 -10.80
C VAL A 86 -39.43 -12.30 -10.44
N GLY A 87 -38.74 -13.09 -9.59
CA GLY A 87 -39.23 -14.39 -9.14
C GLY A 87 -40.53 -14.29 -8.34
N LEU A 88 -40.61 -13.37 -7.36
CA LEU A 88 -41.82 -13.23 -6.54
C LEU A 88 -43.01 -12.64 -7.31
N PHE A 89 -42.77 -11.90 -8.39
CA PHE A 89 -43.84 -11.30 -9.18
C PHE A 89 -44.33 -12.22 -10.32
N TRP A 90 -43.42 -12.89 -11.04
CA TRP A 90 -43.79 -13.68 -12.23
C TRP A 90 -44.11 -15.16 -11.95
N ILE A 91 -43.55 -15.76 -10.88
CA ILE A 91 -43.80 -17.17 -10.55
C ILE A 91 -45.27 -17.43 -10.12
N PRO A 92 -45.93 -16.59 -9.30
CA PRO A 92 -47.32 -16.83 -8.91
C PRO A 92 -48.36 -16.40 -9.96
N LEU A 93 -47.97 -15.68 -11.02
CA LEU A 93 -48.89 -15.26 -12.09
C LEU A 93 -49.03 -16.29 -13.23
N ASN A 94 -48.14 -17.29 -13.29
CA ASN A 94 -48.11 -18.33 -14.33
C ASN A 94 -48.25 -19.76 -13.75
N SER A 95 -48.90 -19.91 -12.60
CA SER A 95 -49.24 -21.21 -11.99
C SER A 95 -50.74 -21.44 -11.93
#